data_AF-A0AAV8UWN9-F1
#
_entry.id   AF-A0AAV8UWN9-F1
#
_cell.length_a   1.000
_cell.length_b   1.000
_cell.length_c   1.000
_cell.angle_alpha   90.00
_cell.angle_beta   90.00
_cell.angle_gamma   90.00
#
_symmetry.space_group_name_H-M   'P 1'
#
loop_
_entity.id
_entity.type
_entity.pdbx_description
1 polymer ?
#
loop_
_entity_poly.entity_id
_entity_poly.type
_entity_poly.pdbx_seq_one_letter_code
_entity_poly.pdbx_strand_id
1 'polypeptide(L)'
;MKRIRLRRPTTPFKLALMISNKHIRALVFHRETNEHLLSIGTTDKEVRELIREKKEATGNAKDGLPKHVANTDALDAVSVVLTRRAKELNMEHFELAHRFKATSLPRRFLYNVRSSGIKTQKTIRDPNDWIWVNPMPFFKRVLRGEAVGASRERSTGQEAVPLESQSTN
;
A
#
# COMPACT_ATOMS: atom_id res chain seq x y z
N MET A 1 11.70 -25.75 -15.61
CA MET A 1 10.66 -25.36 -14.61
C MET A 1 10.00 -24.07 -15.09
N LYS A 2 8.69 -24.05 -15.33
CA LYS A 2 7.96 -22.83 -15.74
C LYS A 2 7.58 -22.04 -14.49
N ARG A 3 8.04 -20.78 -14.40
CA ARG A 3 7.69 -19.88 -13.30
C ARG A 3 6.28 -19.32 -13.55
N ILE A 4 5.42 -19.36 -12.53
CA ILE A 4 4.09 -18.76 -12.61
C ILE A 4 4.23 -17.28 -12.24
N ARG A 5 3.54 -16.44 -13.00
CA ARG A 5 3.53 -15.01 -12.77
C ARG A 5 2.20 -14.63 -12.08
N LEU A 6 2.27 -14.14 -10.85
CA LEU A 6 1.10 -13.63 -10.11
C LEU A 6 1.03 -12.10 -10.19
N ARG A 7 -0.19 -11.53 -10.18
CA ARG A 7 -0.39 -10.07 -10.14
C ARG A 7 -0.09 -9.54 -8.74
N ARG A 8 0.63 -8.42 -8.63
CA ARG A 8 0.74 -7.69 -7.36
C ARG A 8 -0.60 -7.07 -7.00
N PRO A 9 -0.98 -7.01 -5.71
CA PRO A 9 -2.09 -6.17 -5.29
C PRO A 9 -1.74 -4.72 -5.62
N THR A 10 -2.39 -4.15 -6.64
CA THR A 10 -2.28 -2.75 -7.00
C THR A 10 -3.23 -1.95 -6.15
N THR A 11 -2.73 -0.96 -5.42
CA THR A 11 -3.61 0.00 -4.74
C THR A 11 -4.35 0.85 -5.76
N PRO A 12 -5.65 1.17 -5.52
CA PRO A 12 -6.38 2.11 -6.36
C PRO A 12 -5.93 3.57 -6.15
N PHE A 13 -5.08 3.86 -5.17
CA PHE A 13 -4.75 5.25 -4.79
C PHE A 13 -3.35 5.65 -5.24
N LYS A 14 -3.25 6.77 -5.96
CA LYS A 14 -1.98 7.38 -6.37
C LYS A 14 -1.68 8.63 -5.55
N LEU A 15 -0.42 8.76 -5.11
CA LEU A 15 0.09 9.89 -4.32
C LEU A 15 1.09 10.71 -5.15
N ALA A 16 0.78 11.98 -5.35
CA ALA A 16 1.69 12.97 -5.93
C ALA A 16 2.12 14.00 -4.88
N LEU A 17 3.37 14.46 -4.95
CA LEU A 17 3.86 15.62 -4.20
C LEU A 17 4.35 16.69 -5.18
N MET A 18 3.88 17.91 -4.98
CA MET A 18 4.34 19.09 -5.70
C MET A 18 5.03 20.01 -4.70
N ILE A 19 6.27 20.38 -5.00
CA ILE A 19 7.07 21.30 -4.19
C ILE A 19 7.49 22.46 -5.09
N SER A 20 7.17 23.66 -4.66
CA SER A 20 7.61 24.92 -5.24
C SER A 20 8.25 25.78 -4.15
N ASN A 21 8.94 26.86 -4.52
CA ASN A 21 9.59 27.76 -3.55
C ASN A 21 8.62 28.34 -2.51
N LYS A 22 7.33 28.46 -2.86
CA LYS A 22 6.29 29.10 -2.04
C LYS A 22 5.25 28.13 -1.48
N HIS A 23 5.12 26.94 -2.05
CA HIS A 23 4.02 26.03 -1.71
C HIS A 23 4.45 24.57 -1.79
N ILE A 24 3.96 23.78 -0.85
CA ILE A 24 3.99 22.32 -0.86
C ILE A 24 2.56 21.83 -0.95
N ARG A 25 2.28 20.87 -1.84
CA ARG A 25 0.98 20.23 -1.97
C ARG A 25 1.14 18.73 -2.24
N ALA A 26 0.46 17.91 -1.45
CA ALA A 26 0.28 16.49 -1.67
C ALA A 26 -1.12 16.22 -2.20
N LEU A 27 -1.22 15.39 -3.23
CA LEU A 27 -2.48 15.02 -3.88
C LEU A 27 -2.63 13.50 -3.85
N VAL A 28 -3.82 13.03 -3.46
CA VAL A 28 -4.23 11.63 -3.64
C VAL A 28 -5.34 11.58 -4.65
N PHE A 29 -5.22 10.72 -5.63
CA PHE A 29 -6.22 10.52 -6.67
C PHE A 29 -6.44 9.04 -6.94
N HIS A 30 -7.64 8.71 -7.40
CA HIS A 30 -7.98 7.35 -7.80
C HIS A 30 -7.30 7.00 -9.13
N ARG A 31 -6.71 5.81 -9.23
CA ARG A 31 -5.85 5.39 -10.33
C ARG A 31 -6.60 5.29 -11.66
N GLU A 32 -7.85 4.85 -11.63
CA GLU A 32 -8.66 4.57 -12.82
C GLU A 32 -9.44 5.80 -13.28
N THR A 33 -10.04 6.52 -12.34
CA THR A 33 -10.90 7.68 -12.64
C THR A 33 -10.12 8.99 -12.68
N ASN A 34 -8.88 9.01 -12.18
CA ASN A 34 -8.10 10.23 -11.91
C ASN A 34 -8.84 11.24 -11.02
N GLU A 35 -9.88 10.80 -10.30
CA GLU A 35 -10.63 11.65 -9.39
C GLU A 35 -9.77 12.06 -8.19
N HIS A 36 -9.83 13.33 -7.83
CA HIS A 36 -9.11 13.88 -6.69
C HIS A 36 -9.82 13.53 -5.38
N LEU A 37 -9.18 12.73 -4.55
CA LEU A 37 -9.74 12.27 -3.27
C LEU A 37 -9.23 13.13 -2.10
N LEU A 38 -7.94 13.48 -2.10
CA LEU A 38 -7.33 14.35 -1.10
C LEU A 38 -6.41 15.37 -1.75
N SER A 39 -6.46 16.61 -1.26
CA SER A 39 -5.51 17.66 -1.60
C SER A 39 -5.10 18.38 -0.34
N ILE A 40 -3.87 18.16 0.10
CA ILE A 40 -3.32 18.75 1.32
C ILE A 40 -2.12 19.61 0.97
N GLY A 41 -2.12 20.86 1.40
CA GLY A 41 -1.01 21.77 1.14
C GLY A 41 -0.86 22.86 2.19
N THR A 42 0.19 23.65 2.02
CA THR A 42 0.56 24.75 2.93
C THR A 42 -0.48 25.88 3.01
N THR A 43 -1.47 25.88 2.12
CA THR A 43 -2.60 26.81 2.14
C THR A 43 -3.69 26.38 3.10
N ASP A 44 -3.72 25.12 3.53
CA ASP A 44 -4.79 24.59 4.35
C ASP A 44 -4.67 25.11 5.78
N LYS A 45 -5.81 25.49 6.36
CA LYS A 45 -5.90 26.07 7.70
C LYS A 45 -5.18 25.22 8.74
N GLU A 46 -5.49 23.93 8.74
CA GLU A 46 -4.92 22.95 9.66
C GLU A 46 -3.39 22.80 9.52
N VAL A 47 -2.87 22.81 8.28
CA VAL A 47 -1.42 22.75 8.04
C VAL A 47 -0.75 24.02 8.60
N ARG A 48 -1.38 25.19 8.45
CA ARG A 48 -0.86 26.46 9.00
C ARG A 48 -0.86 26.47 10.52
N GLU A 49 -1.89 25.91 11.16
CA GLU A 49 -1.98 25.77 12.61
C GLU A 49 -0.83 24.92 13.14
N LEU A 50 -0.58 23.74 12.56
CA LEU A 50 0.56 22.88 12.95
C LEU A 50 1.92 23.56 12.76
N ILE A 51 2.09 24.35 11.69
CA ILE A 51 3.33 25.10 11.47
C ILE A 51 3.50 26.18 12.55
N ARG A 52 2.40 26.84 12.95
CA ARG A 52 2.42 27.86 13.99
C ARG A 52 2.76 27.27 15.35
N GLU A 53 2.12 26.16 15.74
CA GLU A 53 2.41 25.45 17.00
C GLU A 53 3.87 25.03 17.11
N LYS A 54 4.45 24.46 16.03
CA LYS A 54 5.87 24.09 16.00
C LYS A 54 6.80 25.29 16.16
N LYS A 55 6.45 26.45 15.58
CA LYS A 55 7.24 27.68 15.71
C LYS A 55 7.17 28.27 17.11
N GLU A 56 5.99 28.24 17.72
CA GLU A 56 5.79 28.69 19.10
C GLU A 56 6.59 27.80 20.07
N ALA A 57 6.56 26.48 19.88
CA ALA A 57 7.34 25.53 20.66
C ALA A 57 8.87 25.69 20.53
N THR A 58 9.36 26.21 19.40
CA THR A 58 10.79 26.42 19.14
C THR A 58 11.28 27.82 19.52
N GLY A 59 10.41 28.69 20.05
CA GLY A 59 10.78 30.04 20.49
C GLY A 59 11.15 31.02 19.36
N ASN A 60 10.94 30.64 18.10
CA ASN A 60 11.23 31.47 16.92
C ASN A 60 10.00 32.28 16.49
N ALA A 61 9.57 33.20 17.36
CA ALA A 61 8.39 34.05 17.17
C ALA A 61 8.68 35.37 16.44
N LYS A 62 9.67 35.42 15.54
CA LYS A 62 9.89 36.61 14.69
C LYS A 62 9.03 36.51 13.42
N ASP A 63 7.92 37.24 13.43
CA ASP A 63 7.17 37.84 12.32
C ASP A 63 7.11 37.07 10.98
N GLY A 64 5.91 36.53 10.70
CA GLY A 64 5.50 36.07 9.37
C GLY A 64 5.84 34.61 9.03
N LEU A 65 5.02 33.99 8.16
CA LEU A 65 5.47 32.79 7.45
C LEU A 65 6.73 33.16 6.65
N PRO A 66 7.85 32.43 6.78
CA PRO A 66 9.08 32.75 6.06
C PRO A 66 8.78 32.84 4.56
N LYS A 67 9.37 33.83 3.88
CA LYS A 67 9.29 34.02 2.41
C LYS A 67 9.63 32.73 1.62
N HIS A 68 10.30 31.77 2.26
CA HIS A 68 10.55 30.42 1.74
C HIS A 68 9.74 29.38 2.52
N VAL A 69 8.55 29.08 2.03
CA VAL A 69 7.60 28.10 2.59
C VAL A 69 7.97 26.65 2.19
N ALA A 70 8.98 26.47 1.34
CA ALA A 70 9.63 25.18 1.10
C ALA A 70 10.55 24.75 2.26
N ASN A 71 10.09 24.90 3.51
CA ASN A 71 10.82 24.48 4.70
C ASN A 71 10.39 23.07 5.13
N THR A 72 11.31 22.36 5.79
CA THR A 72 11.10 21.02 6.35
C THR A 72 9.89 20.95 7.28
N ASP A 73 9.61 21.98 8.07
CA ASP A 73 8.44 22.03 8.97
C ASP A 73 7.11 21.99 8.23
N ALA A 74 7.02 22.73 7.12
CA ALA A 74 5.81 22.79 6.30
C ALA A 74 5.56 21.44 5.61
N LEU A 75 6.64 20.78 5.17
CA LEU A 75 6.57 19.43 4.62
C LEU A 75 6.11 18.41 5.66
N ASP A 76 6.66 18.51 6.88
CA ASP A 76 6.27 17.64 8.00
C ASP A 76 4.79 17.84 8.34
N ALA A 77 4.32 19.08 8.44
CA ALA A 77 2.91 19.39 8.70
C ALA A 77 1.99 18.83 7.59
N VAL A 78 2.34 19.03 6.32
CA VAL A 78 1.59 18.43 5.20
C VAL A 78 1.54 16.91 5.30
N SER A 79 2.66 16.25 5.65
CA SER A 79 2.69 14.78 5.81
C SER A 79 1.83 14.29 6.97
N VAL A 80 1.79 15.01 8.10
CA VAL A 80 0.95 14.66 9.24
C VAL A 80 -0.54 14.75 8.88
N VAL A 81 -0.96 15.88 8.28
CA VAL A 81 -2.37 16.07 7.90
C VAL A 81 -2.81 15.08 6.83
N LEU A 82 -1.97 14.85 5.82
CA LEU A 82 -2.24 13.85 4.78
C LEU A 82 -2.44 12.46 5.37
N THR A 83 -1.53 12.01 6.24
CA THR A 83 -1.57 10.66 6.78
C THR A 83 -2.76 10.45 7.70
N ARG A 84 -3.16 11.48 8.45
CA ARG A 84 -4.35 11.42 9.29
C ARG A 84 -5.63 11.29 8.46
N ARG A 85 -5.82 12.16 7.45
CA ARG A 85 -6.99 12.09 6.56
C ARG A 85 -7.01 10.82 5.71
N ALA A 86 -5.85 10.33 5.29
CA ALA A 86 -5.74 9.05 4.61
C ALA A 86 -6.25 7.89 5.48
N LYS A 87 -5.89 7.87 6.77
CA LYS A 87 -6.39 6.85 7.72
C LYS A 87 -7.89 6.98 7.97
N GLU A 88 -8.40 8.19 8.12
CA GLU A 88 -9.84 8.45 8.26
C GLU A 88 -10.64 7.87 7.07
N LEU A 89 -10.03 7.82 5.89
CA LEU A 89 -10.60 7.24 4.67
C LEU A 89 -10.15 5.80 4.38
N ASN A 90 -9.51 5.12 5.34
CA ASN A 90 -8.97 3.75 5.18
C ASN A 90 -8.02 3.58 3.98
N MET A 91 -7.28 4.63 3.62
CA MET A 91 -6.29 4.63 2.55
C MET A 91 -4.90 4.24 3.09
N GLU A 92 -4.64 2.94 3.19
CA GLU A 92 -3.38 2.43 3.77
C GLU A 92 -2.25 2.24 2.76
N HIS A 93 -2.56 2.21 1.47
CA HIS A 93 -1.60 1.87 0.42
C HIS A 93 -1.62 2.94 -0.67
N PHE A 94 -0.46 3.51 -1.01
CA PHE A 94 -0.32 4.48 -2.09
C PHE A 94 0.68 4.05 -3.13
N GLU A 95 0.33 4.20 -4.40
CA GLU A 95 1.27 4.18 -5.50
C GLU A 95 1.78 5.59 -5.75
N LEU A 96 3.09 5.79 -5.84
CA LEU A 96 3.63 7.12 -6.13
C LEU A 96 3.27 7.50 -7.57
N ALA A 97 2.81 8.71 -7.83
CA ALA A 97 2.42 9.17 -9.16
C ALA A 97 3.62 9.46 -10.07
N HIS A 98 4.74 9.88 -9.47
CA HIS A 98 5.96 10.22 -10.18
C HIS A 98 7.18 9.71 -9.41
N ARG A 99 8.31 9.60 -10.12
CA ARG A 99 9.60 9.43 -9.46
C ARG A 99 9.91 10.73 -8.75
N PHE A 100 9.84 10.72 -7.42
CA PHE A 100 10.44 11.81 -6.67
C PHE A 100 11.90 11.92 -7.08
N LYS A 101 12.34 13.13 -7.45
CA LYS A 101 13.77 13.40 -7.56
C LYS A 101 14.41 12.99 -6.24
N ALA A 102 15.60 12.41 -6.30
CA ALA A 102 16.32 11.89 -5.14
C ALA A 102 16.87 13.01 -4.24
N THR A 103 16.08 14.05 -3.99
CA THR A 103 16.38 15.17 -3.11
C THR A 103 15.93 14.86 -1.68
N SER A 104 16.45 15.61 -0.71
CA SER A 104 16.18 15.40 0.72
C SER A 104 14.70 15.58 1.09
N LEU A 105 14.00 16.54 0.48
CA LEU A 105 12.61 16.87 0.83
C LEU A 105 11.62 15.74 0.49
N PRO A 106 11.49 15.24 -0.75
CA PRO A 106 10.55 14.15 -1.03
C PRO A 106 10.87 12.86 -0.25
N ARG A 107 12.15 12.59 0.03
CA ARG A 107 12.55 11.46 0.88
C ARG A 107 12.05 11.62 2.30
N ARG A 108 12.20 12.80 2.90
CA ARG A 108 11.68 13.11 4.23
C ARG A 108 10.15 12.99 4.29
N PHE A 109 9.45 13.54 3.30
CA PHE A 109 8.00 13.40 3.18
C PHE A 109 7.57 11.93 3.16
N LEU A 110 8.22 11.11 2.31
CA LEU A 110 7.93 9.69 2.24
C LEU A 110 8.27 8.93 3.51
N TYR A 111 9.35 9.32 4.19
CA TYR A 111 9.69 8.77 5.49
C TYR A 111 8.54 9.01 6.48
N ASN A 112 8.06 10.25 6.61
CA ASN A 112 6.95 10.58 7.51
C ASN A 112 5.68 9.80 7.17
N VAL A 113 5.33 9.70 5.88
CA VAL A 113 4.15 8.93 5.42
C VAL A 113 4.28 7.44 5.75
N ARG A 114 5.46 6.86 5.58
CA ARG A 114 5.68 5.44 5.89
C ARG A 114 5.70 5.19 7.40
N SER A 115 6.31 6.08 8.16
CA SER A 115 6.39 6.00 9.61
C SER A 115 5.00 6.09 10.27
N SER A 116 4.02 6.70 9.60
CA SER A 116 2.63 6.67 10.07
C SER A 116 1.90 5.35 9.77
N GLY A 117 2.57 4.36 9.16
CA GLY A 117 2.00 3.05 8.81
C GLY A 117 1.43 2.94 7.39
N ILE A 118 1.49 4.01 6.59
CA ILE A 118 1.00 3.97 5.20
C ILE A 118 2.07 3.35 4.30
N LYS A 119 1.69 2.29 3.57
CA LYS A 119 2.59 1.63 2.64
C LYS A 119 2.63 2.40 1.33
N THR A 120 3.84 2.72 0.86
CA THR A 120 4.01 3.37 -0.45
C THR A 120 4.75 2.45 -1.40
N GLN A 121 4.28 2.33 -2.64
CA GLN A 121 4.95 1.60 -3.71
C GLN A 121 5.36 2.55 -4.83
N LYS A 122 6.54 2.31 -5.41
CA LYS A 122 7.02 3.08 -6.57
C LYS A 122 6.02 2.93 -7.73
N THR A 123 5.79 4.00 -8.49
CA THR A 123 4.98 3.94 -9.73
C THR A 123 5.48 2.79 -10.57
N ILE A 124 4.57 1.89 -10.89
CA ILE A 124 4.90 0.83 -11.82
C ILE A 124 4.43 1.34 -13.17
N ARG A 125 5.37 1.50 -14.10
CA ARG A 125 5.04 1.77 -15.51
C ARG A 125 4.33 0.53 -16.02
N ASP A 126 3.01 0.52 -15.93
CA ASP A 126 2.21 -0.62 -16.36
C ASP A 126 2.27 -0.72 -17.89
N PRO A 127 2.70 -1.88 -18.41
CA PRO A 127 1.72 -2.86 -18.89
C PRO A 127 2.05 -4.35 -18.59
N ASN A 128 2.94 -4.68 -17.66
CA ASN A 128 3.49 -6.06 -17.52
C ASN A 128 3.99 -6.38 -16.09
N ASP A 129 3.21 -6.03 -15.08
CA ASP A 129 3.69 -6.02 -13.70
C ASP A 129 3.65 -7.41 -13.02
N TRP A 130 4.55 -8.29 -13.48
CA TRP A 130 4.66 -9.68 -13.09
C TRP A 130 5.70 -9.87 -11.98
N ILE A 131 5.35 -10.64 -10.94
CA ILE A 131 6.33 -11.16 -9.96
C ILE A 131 6.66 -12.60 -10.29
N TRP A 132 7.94 -12.94 -10.25
CA TRP A 132 8.38 -14.33 -10.36
C TRP A 132 8.18 -15.02 -9.02
N VAL A 133 7.19 -15.91 -8.95
CA VAL A 133 7.00 -16.76 -7.78
C VAL A 133 7.61 -18.12 -8.10
N ASN A 134 8.58 -18.55 -7.29
CA ASN A 134 9.05 -19.93 -7.34
C ASN A 134 7.90 -20.79 -6.78
N PRO A 135 7.35 -21.75 -7.56
CA PRO A 135 6.32 -22.63 -7.03
C PRO A 135 6.93 -23.42 -5.87
N MET A 136 6.40 -23.21 -4.66
CA MET A 136 6.80 -24.01 -3.50
C MET A 136 6.50 -25.51 -3.75
N PRO A 137 7.20 -26.42 -3.07
CA PRO A 137 7.18 -27.87 -3.36
C PRO A 137 5.79 -28.53 -3.33
N PHE A 138 4.79 -27.89 -2.73
CA PHE A 138 3.42 -28.40 -2.59
C PHE A 138 2.78 -28.81 -3.93
N PHE A 139 2.97 -28.02 -4.99
CA PHE A 139 2.37 -28.30 -6.31
C PHE A 139 3.02 -29.47 -7.07
N LYS A 140 4.27 -29.85 -6.73
CA LYS A 140 4.90 -31.02 -7.35
C LYS A 140 4.29 -32.34 -6.87
N ARG A 141 3.74 -32.38 -5.65
CA ARG A 141 3.07 -33.58 -5.11
C ARG A 141 1.73 -33.85 -5.79
N VAL A 142 0.92 -32.81 -6.00
CA VAL A 142 -0.42 -32.93 -6.62
C VAL A 142 -0.35 -33.39 -8.08
N LEU A 143 0.60 -32.89 -8.87
CA LEU A 143 0.76 -33.29 -10.28
C LEU A 143 1.40 -34.68 -10.47
N ARG A 144 2.01 -35.27 -9.44
CA ARG A 144 2.52 -36.66 -9.46
C ARG A 144 1.46 -37.70 -9.09
N GLY A 145 0.25 -37.27 -8.72
CA GLY A 145 -0.77 -38.18 -8.19
C GLY A 145 -0.41 -38.76 -6.82
N GLU A 146 0.54 -38.17 -6.09
CA GLU A 146 0.77 -38.53 -4.69
C GLU A 146 -0.40 -37.98 -3.87
N ALA A 147 -1.40 -38.82 -3.62
CA ALA A 147 -2.54 -38.53 -2.77
C ALA A 147 -2.07 -38.09 -1.37
N VAL A 148 -2.16 -36.79 -1.11
CA VAL A 148 -1.99 -36.26 0.25
C VAL A 148 -3.27 -36.58 1.01
N GLY A 149 -3.30 -37.73 1.67
CA GLY A 149 -4.42 -38.13 2.52
C GLY A 149 -4.68 -39.63 2.68
N ALA A 150 -3.75 -40.53 2.33
CA ALA A 150 -3.86 -41.93 2.75
C ALA A 150 -3.23 -42.14 4.14
N SER A 151 -3.94 -41.73 5.20
CA SER A 151 -3.71 -42.32 6.53
C SER A 151 -4.44 -43.66 6.59
N ARG A 152 -3.77 -44.73 6.14
CA ARG A 152 -3.93 -46.09 6.69
C ARG A 152 -3.38 -46.07 8.12
N GLU A 153 -3.86 -46.80 9.14
CA GLU A 153 -4.83 -47.87 9.30
C GLU A 153 -4.92 -48.13 10.82
N ARG A 154 -6.09 -48.57 11.30
CA ARG A 154 -6.35 -49.59 12.34
C ARG A 154 -7.85 -49.49 12.66
N SER A 155 -8.65 -50.53 12.80
CA SER A 155 -8.51 -51.99 12.76
C SER A 155 -9.91 -52.51 13.13
N THR A 156 -10.28 -53.69 12.61
CA THR A 156 -11.33 -54.63 13.10
C THR A 156 -12.82 -54.32 12.93
N GLY A 157 -13.53 -55.28 12.30
CA GLY A 157 -14.99 -55.42 12.24
C GLY A 157 -15.51 -55.60 10.81
N GLN A 158 -15.10 -56.64 10.07
CA GLN A 158 -16.01 -57.74 9.72
C GLN A 158 -17.50 -57.44 9.96
N GLU A 159 -18.25 -57.19 8.88
CA GLU A 159 -19.44 -57.98 8.60
C GLU A 159 -19.67 -57.96 7.07
N ALA A 160 -19.57 -59.15 6.48
CA ALA A 160 -20.02 -59.41 5.12
C ALA A 160 -21.51 -59.72 5.19
N VAL A 161 -22.34 -58.98 4.46
CA VAL A 161 -23.72 -59.37 4.17
C VAL A 161 -23.88 -59.39 2.65
N PRO A 162 -24.38 -60.50 2.06
CA PRO A 162 -24.19 -60.81 0.65
C PRO A 162 -25.29 -60.22 -0.25
N LEU A 163 -24.90 -60.12 -1.53
CA LEU A 163 -25.75 -59.85 -2.69
C LEU A 163 -26.89 -60.86 -2.79
N GLU A 164 -28.12 -60.42 -2.51
CA GLU A 164 -29.29 -61.12 -3.03
C GLU A 164 -29.42 -60.90 -4.54
N SER A 165 -29.77 -61.98 -5.19
CA SER A 165 -29.63 -62.26 -6.61
C SER A 165 -30.99 -62.17 -7.32
N GLN A 166 -30.93 -61.90 -8.63
CA GLN A 166 -31.97 -62.18 -9.65
C GLN A 166 -33.24 -61.30 -9.56
N SER A 167 -33.91 -60.90 -10.65
CA SER A 167 -34.10 -61.57 -11.93
C SER A 167 -34.40 -60.58 -13.06
N THR A 168 -33.97 -60.97 -14.26
CA THR A 168 -34.47 -60.54 -15.56
C THR A 168 -36.00 -60.54 -15.66
N ASN A 169 -36.56 -59.43 -16.15
CA ASN A 169 -37.57 -59.38 -17.22
C ASN A 169 -37.51 -58.01 -17.89
#